data_AF-A0A8K0NBL9-F1
#
_entry.id   AF-A0A8K0NBL9-F1
#
_cell.length_a   1.000
_cell.length_b   1.000
_cell.length_c   1.000
_cell.angle_alpha   90.00
_cell.angle_beta   90.00
_cell.angle_gamma   90.00
#
_symmetry.space_group_name_H-M   'P 1'
#
loop_
_entity.id
_entity.type
_entity.pdbx_description
1 polymer ?
#
loop_
_entity_poly.entity_id
_entity_poly.type
_entity_poly.pdbx_seq_one_letter_code
_entity_poly.pdbx_strand_id
1 'polypeptide(L)'
;MKLGYVSRVHPRDHYNHVILSIIGYKPRDFAAQINLNTSNMWGIVKSIVDICMKLNEGKYVLVKDPAKPQIRIYKVPADAFENDYVEEPLPVQ
;
A
#
# COMPACT_ATOMS: atom_id res chain seq x y z
N MET A 1 14.87 -10.79 -2.63
CA MET A 1 14.35 -9.73 -1.74
C MET A 1 15.18 -9.73 -0.46
N LYS A 2 15.50 -8.57 0.11
CA LYS A 2 16.24 -8.48 1.38
C LYS A 2 15.34 -7.76 2.41
N LEU A 3 15.21 -8.34 3.60
CA LEU A 3 14.46 -7.76 4.72
C LEU A 3 15.44 -7.32 5.79
N GLY A 4 15.40 -6.03 6.13
CA GLY A 4 16.19 -5.46 7.22
C GLY A 4 15.36 -5.39 8.50
N TYR A 5 15.94 -5.84 9.61
CA TYR A 5 15.34 -5.73 10.93
C TYR A 5 15.93 -4.52 11.65
N VAL A 6 15.10 -3.52 11.90
CA VAL A 6 15.48 -2.26 12.55
C VAL A 6 14.72 -2.14 13.86
N SER A 7 15.42 -1.75 14.92
CA SER A 7 14.81 -1.45 16.23
C SER A 7 15.18 -0.03 16.66
N ARG A 8 14.35 0.58 17.50
CA ARG A 8 14.74 1.77 18.26
C ARG A 8 15.87 1.41 19.22
N VAL A 9 16.76 2.37 19.47
CA VAL A 9 17.83 2.24 20.48
C VAL A 9 17.22 2.23 21.89
N HIS A 10 16.22 3.11 22.12
CA HIS A 10 15.43 3.13 23.34
C HIS A 10 13.94 3.12 22.99
N PRO A 11 13.07 2.32 23.64
CA PRO A 11 11.65 2.20 23.23
C PRO A 11 10.87 3.52 23.19
N ARG A 12 11.26 4.48 24.03
CA ARG A 12 10.65 5.82 24.11
C ARG A 12 11.24 6.84 23.15
N ASP A 13 12.38 6.54 22.53
CA ASP A 13 13.05 7.42 21.58
C ASP A 13 12.75 6.97 20.15
N HIS A 14 12.02 7.80 19.41
CA HIS A 14 11.66 7.52 18.02
C HIS A 14 12.60 8.16 16.99
N TYR A 15 13.70 8.80 17.42
CA TYR A 15 14.72 9.34 16.51
C TYR A 15 15.82 8.31 16.26
N ASN A 16 16.32 7.70 17.33
CA ASN A 16 17.50 6.84 17.25
C ASN A 16 17.13 5.38 17.00
N HIS A 17 17.63 4.84 15.88
CA HIS A 17 17.39 3.46 15.45
C HIS A 17 18.71 2.73 15.15
N VAL A 18 18.69 1.40 15.30
CA VAL A 18 19.81 0.49 15.03
C VAL A 18 19.37 -0.66 14.13
N ILE A 19 20.24 -1.08 13.21
CA ILE A 19 20.05 -2.24 12.34
C ILE A 19 20.53 -3.48 13.08
N LEU A 20 19.65 -4.47 13.24
CA LEU A 20 19.97 -5.72 13.93
C LEU A 20 20.48 -6.79 12.96
N SER A 21 19.80 -6.96 11.82
CA SER A 21 20.16 -7.98 10.84
C SER A 21 19.53 -7.71 9.47
N ILE A 22 20.05 -8.38 8.45
CA ILE A 22 19.49 -8.40 7.10
C ILE A 22 19.37 -9.85 6.64
N ILE A 23 18.18 -10.26 6.21
CA ILE A 23 17.91 -11.62 5.72
C ILE A 23 17.53 -11.56 4.24
N GLY A 24 18.15 -12.42 3.43
CA GLY A 24 17.84 -12.58 2.01
C GLY A 24 16.84 -13.71 1.78
N TYR A 25 15.77 -13.43 1.04
CA TYR A 25 14.80 -14.42 0.59
C TYR A 25 14.71 -14.46 -0.93
N LYS A 26 14.52 -15.68 -1.47
CA LYS A 26 13.98 -15.85 -2.81
C LYS A 26 12.50 -15.41 -2.79
N PRO A 27 12.06 -14.51 -3.68
CA PRO A 27 10.69 -13.97 -3.64
C PRO A 27 9.59 -15.05 -3.65
N ARG A 28 9.80 -16.13 -4.41
CA ARG A 28 8.85 -17.24 -4.51
C ARG A 28 8.68 -17.98 -3.18
N ASP A 29 9.78 -18.24 -2.48
CA ASP A 29 9.77 -18.95 -1.20
C ASP A 29 9.14 -18.06 -0.12
N PHE A 30 9.44 -16.77 -0.13
CA PHE A 30 8.82 -15.81 0.77
C PHE A 30 7.30 -15.69 0.56
N ALA A 31 6.85 -15.63 -0.69
CA ALA A 31 5.42 -15.61 -1.01
C ALA A 31 4.69 -16.82 -0.42
N ALA A 32 5.29 -18.02 -0.50
CA ALA A 32 4.73 -19.21 0.13
C ALA A 32 4.68 -19.10 1.66
N GLN A 33 5.73 -18.56 2.30
CA GLN A 33 5.80 -18.38 3.76
C GLN A 33 4.71 -17.46 4.31
N ILE A 34 4.36 -16.40 3.57
CA ILE A 34 3.30 -15.46 3.98
C ILE A 34 1.90 -15.89 3.48
N ASN A 35 1.76 -17.11 2.97
CA ASN A 35 0.52 -17.66 2.42
C ASN A 35 -0.06 -16.83 1.26
N LEU A 36 0.80 -16.27 0.41
CA LEU A 36 0.41 -15.53 -0.78
C LEU A 36 0.25 -16.47 -1.98
N ASN A 37 -0.99 -16.64 -2.43
CA ASN A 37 -1.30 -17.43 -3.62
C ASN A 37 -1.28 -16.54 -4.88
N THR A 38 -0.32 -16.77 -5.78
CA THR A 38 -0.13 -15.99 -7.01
C THR A 38 -1.27 -16.14 -8.02
N SER A 39 -1.93 -17.30 -8.06
CA SER A 39 -3.09 -17.52 -8.93
C SER A 39 -4.30 -16.71 -8.44
N ASN A 40 -4.56 -16.75 -7.13
CA ASN A 40 -5.62 -15.95 -6.50
C ASN A 40 -5.36 -14.45 -6.70
N MET A 41 -4.11 -13.99 -6.47
CA MET A 41 -3.71 -12.60 -6.71
C MET A 41 -4.06 -12.13 -8.12
N TRP A 42 -3.68 -12.88 -9.16
CA TRP A 42 -3.99 -12.52 -10.54
C TRP A 42 -5.49 -12.57 -10.84
N GLY A 43 -6.23 -13.48 -10.21
CA GLY A 43 -7.70 -13.51 -10.28
C GLY A 43 -8.34 -12.23 -9.75
N ILE A 44 -7.87 -11.72 -8.61
CA ILE A 44 -8.33 -10.44 -8.04
C ILE A 44 -8.01 -9.27 -8.98
N VAL A 45 -6.77 -9.20 -9.49
CA VAL A 45 -6.35 -8.14 -10.41
C VAL A 45 -7.23 -8.14 -11.67
N LYS A 46 -7.44 -9.32 -12.28
CA LYS A 46 -8.31 -9.45 -13.45
C LYS A 46 -9.72 -8.97 -13.14
N SER A 47 -10.30 -9.36 -12.00
CA SER A 47 -11.64 -8.94 -11.62
C SER A 47 -11.76 -7.41 -11.49
N ILE A 48 -10.74 -6.73 -10.97
CA ILE A 48 -10.72 -5.27 -10.88
C ILE A 48 -10.64 -4.65 -12.28
N VAL A 49 -9.75 -5.15 -13.13
CA VAL A 49 -9.61 -4.68 -14.52
C VAL A 49 -10.92 -4.87 -15.31
N ASP A 50 -11.58 -6.02 -15.16
CA ASP A 50 -12.86 -6.30 -15.82
C ASP A 50 -13.97 -5.34 -15.37
N ILE A 51 -13.94 -4.87 -14.12
CA ILE A 51 -14.86 -3.84 -13.63
C ILE A 51 -14.51 -2.49 -14.26
N CYS A 52 -13.23 -2.11 -14.25
CA CYS A 52 -12.78 -0.84 -14.81
C CYS A 52 -13.07 -0.72 -16.31
N MET A 53 -12.94 -1.80 -17.09
CA MET A 53 -13.24 -1.83 -18.52
C MET A 53 -14.72 -1.63 -18.85
N LYS A 54 -15.62 -1.83 -17.88
CA LYS A 54 -17.06 -1.57 -18.02
C LYS A 54 -17.46 -0.15 -17.63
N LEU A 55 -16.57 0.60 -17.00
CA LEU A 55 -16.82 1.97 -16.58
C LEU A 55 -16.59 2.93 -17.75
N ASN A 56 -17.37 4.01 -17.80
CA ASN A 56 -17.18 5.08 -18.76
C ASN A 56 -15.85 5.80 -18.52
N GLU A 57 -15.32 6.43 -19.55
CA GLU A 57 -14.14 7.29 -19.44
C GLU A 57 -14.32 8.35 -18.34
N GLY A 58 -13.27 8.52 -17.55
CA GLY A 58 -13.27 9.44 -16.40
C GLY A 58 -12.23 9.06 -15.36
N LYS A 59 -12.19 9.85 -14.30
CA LYS A 59 -11.28 9.67 -13.16
C LYS A 59 -12.00 8.88 -12.06
N TYR A 60 -11.33 7.87 -11.49
CA TYR A 60 -11.90 6.99 -10.47
C TYR A 60 -10.91 6.76 -9.32
N VAL A 61 -11.44 6.37 -8.16
CA VAL A 61 -10.67 6.05 -6.96
C VAL A 61 -11.10 4.70 -6.41
N LEU A 62 -10.13 3.82 -6.19
CA LEU A 62 -10.31 2.55 -5.50
C LEU A 62 -9.98 2.74 -4.02
N VAL A 63 -10.98 2.65 -3.14
CA VAL A 63 -10.83 2.88 -1.70
C VAL A 63 -11.13 1.62 -0.91
N LYS A 64 -10.24 1.28 0.02
CA LYS A 64 -10.51 0.27 1.05
C LYS A 64 -11.27 0.91 2.19
N ASP A 65 -12.43 0.36 2.53
CA ASP A 65 -13.25 0.88 3.62
C ASP A 65 -12.50 0.76 4.96
N PRO A 66 -12.46 1.84 5.77
CA PRO A 66 -11.71 1.84 7.02
C PRO A 66 -12.32 0.91 8.08
N ALA A 67 -13.65 0.77 8.08
CA ALA A 67 -14.40 0.02 9.09
C ALA A 67 -14.75 -1.40 8.63
N LYS A 68 -14.99 -1.58 7.33
CA LYS A 68 -15.43 -2.85 6.73
C LYS A 68 -14.34 -3.44 5.82
N PRO A 69 -14.19 -4.77 5.76
CA PRO A 69 -13.23 -5.42 4.86
C PRO A 69 -13.76 -5.47 3.42
N GLN A 70 -13.98 -4.29 2.81
CA GLN A 70 -14.51 -4.14 1.46
C GLN A 70 -13.74 -3.07 0.70
N ILE A 71 -13.72 -3.19 -0.63
CA ILE A 71 -13.12 -2.22 -1.54
C ILE A 71 -14.22 -1.64 -2.42
N ARG A 72 -14.18 -0.33 -2.67
CA ARG A 72 -15.18 0.41 -3.45
C ARG A 72 -14.51 1.26 -4.52
N ILE A 73 -15.16 1.41 -5.66
CA ILE A 73 -14.73 2.30 -6.74
C ILE A 73 -15.68 3.49 -6.79
N TYR A 74 -15.12 4.70 -6.75
CA TYR A 74 -15.85 5.95 -6.85
C TYR A 74 -15.41 6.72 -8.09
N LYS A 75 -16.36 7.27 -8.85
CA LYS A 75 -16.06 8.28 -9.87
C LYS A 75 -15.79 9.60 -9.18
N VAL A 76 -14.74 10.30 -9.58
CA VAL A 76 -14.39 11.61 -9.05
C VAL A 76 -14.37 12.67 -10.16
N PRO A 77 -14.54 13.95 -9.81
CA PRO A 77 -14.35 15.07 -10.74
C PRO A 77 -12.96 15.04 -11.40
N ALA A 78 -12.85 15.67 -12.57
CA ALA A 78 -11.59 15.70 -13.33
C ALA A 78 -10.48 16.44 -12.58
N ASP A 79 -10.82 17.41 -11.73
CA ASP A 79 -9.94 18.26 -10.93
C ASP A 79 -9.61 17.67 -9.53
N ALA A 80 -10.11 16.49 -9.18
CA ALA A 80 -10.06 15.94 -7.82
C ALA A 80 -8.64 15.75 -7.23
N PHE A 81 -7.59 15.77 -8.06
CA PHE A 81 -6.19 15.60 -7.64
C PHE A 81 -5.28 16.72 -8.13
N GLU A 82 -5.86 17.82 -8.63
CA GLU A 82 -5.11 18.94 -9.20
C GLU A 82 -4.84 20.05 -8.17
N ASN A 83 -5.39 19.94 -6.95
CA ASN A 83 -5.04 20.82 -5.85
C ASN A 83 -3.78 20.30 -5.15
N ASP A 84 -2.69 20.99 -5.45
CA ASP A 84 -1.34 20.78 -4.97
C ASP A 84 -1.25 20.56 -3.45
N TYR A 85 -0.29 19.72 -3.10
CA TYR A 85 0.30 19.55 -1.78
C TYR A 85 0.49 20.91 -1.08
N VAL A 86 -0.46 21.31 -0.24
CA VAL A 86 -0.17 22.27 0.82
C VAL A 86 0.66 21.49 1.82
N GLU A 87 1.98 21.58 1.67
CA GLU A 87 2.95 21.09 2.64
C GLU A 87 2.64 21.82 3.96
N GLU A 88 1.84 21.19 4.82
CA GLU A 88 1.65 21.69 6.19
C GLU A 88 3.04 21.79 6.81
N PRO A 89 3.49 23.00 7.19
CA PRO A 89 4.81 23.16 7.78
C PRO A 89 4.86 22.27 9.02
N LEU A 90 5.85 21.37 9.05
CA LEU A 90 6.08 20.49 10.19
C LEU A 90 6.13 21.35 11.46
N PRO A 91 5.39 21.00 12.53
CA PRO A 91 5.49 21.72 13.78
C PRO A 91 6.95 21.74 14.22
N VAL A 92 7.51 22.95 14.34
CA VAL A 92 8.86 23.16 14.84
C VAL A 92 8.90 22.60 16.26
N GLN A 93 9.75 21.58 16.47
CA GLN A 93 9.98 21.00 17.79
C GLN A 93 10.84 21.87 18.68
#